data_AF-X6GBB8-F1
#
_entry.id   AF-X6GBB8-F1
#
_cell.length_a   1.000
_cell.length_b   1.000
_cell.length_c   1.000
_cell.angle_alpha   90.00
_cell.angle_beta   90.00
_cell.angle_gamma   90.00
#
_symmetry.space_group_name_H-M   'P 1'
#
loop_
_entity.id
_entity.type
_entity.pdbx_description
1 polymer ?
#
loop_
_entity_poly.entity_id
_entity_poly.type
_entity_poly.pdbx_seq_one_letter_code
_entity_poly.pdbx_strand_id
1 'polypeptide(L)' 'MEVVEACGEWSVRVAEEDQEITRSFVLESFALSFAEGQRIRLHLDKFVRL' A
#
# COMPACT_ATOMS: atom_id res chain seq x y z
N MET A 1 -2.27 -5.36 4.74
CA MET A 1 -1.88 -4.26 3.84
C MET A 1 -1.08 -4.84 2.69
N GLU A 2 -1.39 -4.40 1.48
CA GLU A 2 -0.88 -4.99 0.24
C GLU A 2 -0.48 -3.91 -0.75
N VAL A 3 0.53 -4.20 -1.57
CA VAL A 3 0.95 -3.40 -2.72
C VAL A 3 0.86 -4.28 -3.95
N VAL A 4 0.14 -3.83 -4.97
CA VAL A 4 -0.12 -4.57 -6.21
C VAL A 4 0.39 -3.78 -7.39
N GLU A 5 1.05 -4.44 -8.35
CA GLU A 5 1.32 -3.88 -9.67
C GLU A 5 0.34 -4.45 -10.70
N ALA A 6 -0.30 -3.56 -11.46
CA ALA A 6 -1.16 -3.96 -12.57
C ALA A 6 -1.06 -2.96 -13.71
N CYS A 7 -0.65 -3.44 -14.88
CA CYS A 7 -0.59 -2.65 -16.12
C CYS A 7 0.23 -1.33 -15.99
N GLY A 8 1.31 -1.34 -15.20
CA GLY A 8 2.16 -0.16 -14.98
C GLY A 8 1.63 0.82 -13.95
N GLU A 9 0.53 0.50 -13.25
CA GLU A 9 0.04 1.23 -12.09
C GLU A 9 0.27 0.42 -10.81
N TRP A 10 0.60 1.12 -9.73
CA TRP A 10 0.80 0.56 -8.40
C TRP A 10 -0.34 0.93 -7.48
N SER A 11 -1.01 -0.05 -6.90
CA SER A 11 -2.09 0.18 -5.93
C SER A 11 -1.68 -0.30 -4.55
N VAL A 12 -1.86 0.55 -3.53
CA VAL A 12 -1.68 0.19 -2.12
C VAL A 12 -3.05 0.05 -1.48
N ARG A 13 -3.33 -1.14 -0.95
CA ARG A 13 -4.56 -1.46 -0.20
C ARG A 13 -4.27 -1.49 1.29
N VAL A 14 -5.03 -0.68 2.02
CA VAL A 14 -4.94 -0.52 3.48
C VAL A 14 -6.29 -0.88 4.05
N ALA A 15 -6.35 -1.99 4.79
CA ALA A 15 -7.53 -2.38 5.55
C ALA A 15 -7.34 -1.95 7.01
N GLU A 16 -8.25 -1.11 7.49
CA GLU A 16 -8.42 -0.69 8.88
C GLU A 16 -9.75 -1.30 9.40
N GLU A 17 -9.96 -1.30 10.72
CA GLU A 17 -11.07 -2.04 11.36
C GLU A 17 -12.45 -1.77 10.72
N ASP A 18 -12.70 -0.54 10.28
CA ASP A 18 -13.98 -0.13 9.70
C ASP A 18 -13.92 0.27 8.22
N GLN A 19 -12.73 0.35 7.62
CA GLN A 19 -12.55 0.91 6.28
C GLN A 19 -11.42 0.24 5.50
N GLU A 20 -11.66 0.02 4.21
CA GLU A 20 -10.60 -0.29 3.26
C GLU A 20 -10.36 0.92 2.36
N ILE A 21 -9.10 1.35 2.29
CA ILE A 21 -8.66 2.44 1.43
C ILE A 21 -7.72 1.87 0.38
N THR A 22 -7.99 2.19 -0.89
CA THR A 22 -7.09 1.93 -2.00
C THR A 22 -6.53 3.25 -2.53
N ARG A 23 -5.20 3.33 -2.69
CA ARG A 23 -4.55 4.43 -3.40
C ARG A 23 -3.70 3.90 -4.56
N SER A 24 -3.87 4.51 -5.72
CA SER A 24 -3.07 4.24 -6.91
C SER A 24 -1.94 5.26 -7.11
N PHE A 25 -0.84 4.79 -7.69
CA PHE A 25 0.38 5.54 -7.98
C PHE A 25 0.96 5.08 -9.31
N VAL A 26 1.47 6.03 -10.11
CA VAL A 26 2.18 5.70 -11.35
C VAL A 26 3.61 5.22 -11.08
N LEU A 27 4.25 5.76 -10.04
CA LEU A 27 5.63 5.44 -9.69
C LEU A 27 5.70 4.43 -8.55
N GLU A 28 6.45 3.35 -8.76
CA GLU A 28 6.70 2.31 -7.75
C GLU A 28 7.27 2.91 -6.47
N SER A 29 8.26 3.79 -6.57
CA SER A 29 8.92 4.39 -5.41
C SER A 29 7.95 5.17 -4.52
N PHE A 30 6.92 5.77 -5.10
CA PHE A 30 5.90 6.51 -4.36
C PHE A 30 4.91 5.55 -3.70
N ALA A 31 4.49 4.50 -4.40
CA ALA A 31 3.67 3.44 -3.80
C ALA A 31 4.38 2.79 -2.61
N LEU A 32 5.66 2.45 -2.75
CA LEU A 32 6.46 1.86 -1.68
C LEU A 32 6.67 2.83 -0.51
N SER A 33 6.94 4.11 -0.77
CA SER A 33 7.10 5.11 0.30
C SER A 33 5.79 5.32 1.07
N PHE A 34 4.66 5.36 0.36
CA PHE A 34 3.35 5.44 0.99
C PHE A 34 3.07 4.18 1.83
N ALA A 35 3.33 3.01 1.26
CA ALA A 35 3.17 1.72 1.92
C ALA A 35 3.98 1.63 3.22
N GLU A 36 5.23 2.05 3.19
CA GLU A 36 6.09 2.05 4.38
C GLU A 36 5.59 3.00 5.48
N GLY A 37 5.09 4.19 5.08
CA GLY A 37 4.45 5.11 6.02
C GLY A 37 3.19 4.51 6.66
N GLN A 38 2.38 3.77 5.90
CA GLN A 38 1.21 3.08 6.41
C GLN A 38 1.57 1.93 7.34
N ARG A 39 2.61 1.15 7.02
CA ARG A 39 3.15 0.08 7.86
C ARG A 39 3.51 0.61 9.25
N ILE A 40 4.23 1.74 9.30
CA ILE A 40 4.63 2.38 10.57
C ILE A 40 3.41 2.92 11.31
N ARG A 41 2.50 3.65 10.62
CA ARG A 41 1.28 4.23 11.23
C ARG A 41 0.39 3.18 11.89
N LEU A 42 0.27 2.01 11.26
CA LEU A 42 -0.60 0.93 11.71
C LEU A 42 0.14 -0.12 12.56
N HIS A 43 1.40 0.13 12.91
CA HIS A 43 2.24 -0.81 13.69
C HIS A 43 2.30 -2.23 13.09
N LEU A 44 2.31 -2.32 11.76
CA LEU A 44 2.41 -3.59 11.04
C LEU A 44 3.87 -4.02 10.93
N ASP A 45 4.12 -5.32 11.05
CA ASP A 45 5.46 -5.88 10.83
C ASP A 45 5.92 -5.70 9.37
N LYS A 46 5.04 -6.04 8.42
CA LYS A 46 5.30 -6.00 6.98
C LYS A 46 4.03 -5.75 6.17
N PHE A 47 4.21 -5.34 4.92
CA PHE A 47 3.17 -5.41 3.89
C PHE A 47 3.51 -6.50 2.88
N VAL A 48 2.48 -7.01 2.20
CA VAL A 48 2.65 -8.01 1.13
C VAL A 48 2.74 -7.30 -0.21
N ARG A 49 3.61 -7.78 -1.09
CA ARG A 49 3.70 -7.32 -2.48
C ARG A 49 3.18 -8.44 -3.38
N LEU A 50 2.22 -8.11 -4.25
CA LEU A 50 1.53 -9.03 -5.15
C LEU A 50 1.75 -8.62 -6.61
#